data_AF-A0A0P9EGX5-F1
#
_entry.id   AF-A0A0P9EGX5-F1
#
_cell.length_a   1.000
_cell.length_b   1.000
_cell.length_c   1.000
_cell.angle_alpha   90.00
_cell.angle_beta   90.00
_cell.angle_gamma   90.00
#
_symmetry.space_group_name_H-M   'P 1'
#
loop_
_entity.id
_entity.type
_entity.pdbx_description
1 polymer ?
#
loop_
_entity_poly.entity_id
_entity_poly.type
_entity_poly.pdbx_seq_one_letter_code
_entity_poly.pdbx_strand_id
1 'polypeptide(L)'
;MLVPTLAATAALFTTSAHAWGAAGHEIVATIAEIHLHPPVLAFLRSDSSLIPDYAKGHLAPIATWPDRIRMVPEYRGWSGQLHYGSWDGDHPPQVCSWPGTGDGTDDEGGKGRWHSDNDVIHAVANYTSRLETNPHDWESLRFLVHFLGDIHQPLHLTSRERGGNGDPVLWEGRRTNLHSLWDGLLIARALREHSNYTSPLPSQQIESALMGRIYDPYIRLLLWEGVRTWWRTSLPGWFTCSPSSSALSPSPTPPHPAQLVLGAGPAKATVCPVTWATETHKTTCEMGFPDGYDEHGAPVEAGGKSEFYRRIRDSLTVERLLTQAGLRLAATLNTVLGPVAAAAADEAGLDGRMHEGVLNLSWLEEAEREAW
;
A
#
# COMPACT_ATOMS: atom_id res chain seq x y z
N MET A 1 9.81 -24.15 56.37
CA MET A 1 10.22 -24.03 54.95
C MET A 1 9.02 -23.53 54.16
N LEU A 2 9.02 -22.25 53.78
CA LEU A 2 7.98 -21.64 52.95
C LEU A 2 8.59 -21.45 51.56
N VAL A 3 8.02 -22.12 50.55
CA VAL A 3 8.42 -21.97 49.14
C VAL A 3 7.56 -20.84 48.56
N PRO A 4 8.14 -19.74 48.03
CA PRO A 4 7.35 -18.73 47.35
C PRO A 4 7.08 -19.20 45.92
N THR A 5 5.81 -19.39 45.58
CA THR A 5 5.34 -19.55 44.20
C THR A 5 5.47 -18.21 43.47
N LEU A 6 6.44 -18.10 42.57
CA LEU A 6 6.46 -17.02 41.58
C LEU A 6 5.29 -17.19 40.61
N ALA A 7 4.31 -16.29 40.68
CA ALA A 7 3.31 -16.14 39.63
C ALA A 7 3.98 -15.45 38.43
N ALA A 8 4.24 -16.20 37.37
CA ALA A 8 4.68 -15.65 36.10
C ALA A 8 3.49 -14.96 35.42
N THR A 9 3.43 -13.63 35.51
CA THR A 9 2.53 -12.82 34.69
C THR A 9 3.01 -12.89 33.24
N ALA A 10 2.32 -13.70 32.42
CA ALA A 10 2.49 -13.68 30.98
C ALA A 10 2.02 -12.32 30.45
N ALA A 11 2.95 -11.46 30.07
CA ALA A 11 2.66 -10.24 29.34
C ALA A 11 2.14 -10.64 27.95
N LEU A 12 0.83 -10.54 27.75
CA LEU A 12 0.21 -10.60 26.43
C LEU A 12 0.66 -9.34 25.68
N PHE A 13 1.68 -9.47 24.84
CA PHE A 13 2.00 -8.45 23.85
C PHE A 13 0.85 -8.43 22.85
N THR A 14 -0.05 -7.46 22.98
CA THR A 14 -0.99 -7.13 21.92
C THR A 14 -0.18 -6.50 20.80
N THR A 15 0.08 -7.26 19.74
CA THR A 15 0.54 -6.67 18.48
C THR A 15 -0.58 -5.79 17.98
N SER A 16 -0.41 -4.48 18.06
CA SER A 16 -1.30 -3.54 17.40
C SER A 16 -1.39 -3.92 15.93
N ALA A 17 -2.59 -4.25 15.48
CA ALA A 17 -2.90 -4.40 14.07
C ALA A 17 -2.75 -3.02 13.42
N HIS A 18 -1.62 -2.86 12.75
CA HIS A 18 -1.34 -1.78 11.82
C HIS A 18 -1.62 -2.33 10.44
N ALA A 19 -2.09 -1.49 9.53
CA ALA A 19 -1.99 -1.75 8.10
C ALA A 19 -0.58 -2.21 7.72
N TRP A 20 -0.37 -2.78 6.52
CA TRP A 20 0.91 -3.37 6.07
C TRP A 20 2.04 -3.05 7.04
N GLY A 21 2.28 -3.92 8.03
CA GLY A 21 3.01 -3.54 9.24
C GLY A 21 4.34 -2.91 8.87
N ALA A 22 4.87 -1.97 9.65
CA ALA A 22 5.96 -1.04 9.30
C ALA A 22 6.89 -1.39 8.11
N ALA A 23 7.46 -2.61 8.08
CA ALA A 23 8.23 -3.12 6.95
C ALA A 23 7.51 -3.03 5.59
N GLY A 24 6.23 -3.40 5.48
CA GLY A 24 5.45 -3.31 4.25
C GLY A 24 5.33 -1.88 3.73
N HIS A 25 4.96 -0.92 4.58
CA HIS A 25 4.95 0.50 4.20
C HIS A 25 6.32 1.03 3.79
N GLU A 26 7.37 0.66 4.53
CA GLU A 26 8.74 1.06 4.21
C GLU A 26 9.23 0.46 2.88
N ILE A 27 8.85 -0.79 2.57
CA ILE A 27 9.10 -1.44 1.27
C ILE A 27 8.38 -0.69 0.15
N VAL A 28 7.08 -0.43 0.30
CA VAL A 28 6.27 0.31 -0.69
C VAL A 28 6.87 1.68 -0.98
N ALA A 29 7.21 2.43 0.06
CA ALA A 29 7.81 3.75 -0.07
C ALA A 29 9.21 3.71 -0.72
N THR A 30 10.02 2.69 -0.42
CA THR A 30 11.34 2.51 -1.03
C THR A 30 11.20 2.15 -2.51
N ILE A 31 10.31 1.22 -2.88
CA ILE A 31 10.02 0.92 -4.29
C ILE A 31 9.53 2.17 -5.01
N ALA A 32 8.71 2.99 -4.37
CA ALA A 32 8.25 4.24 -4.97
C ALA A 32 9.41 5.20 -5.24
N GLU A 33 10.26 5.47 -4.24
CA GLU A 33 11.43 6.35 -4.35
C GLU A 33 12.35 5.95 -5.50
N ILE A 34 12.57 4.63 -5.66
CA ILE A 34 13.38 4.07 -6.74
C ILE A 34 12.86 4.45 -8.14
N HIS A 35 11.55 4.61 -8.31
CA HIS A 35 10.93 4.85 -9.62
C HIS A 35 10.46 6.30 -9.82
N LEU A 36 10.79 7.21 -8.90
CA LEU A 36 10.58 8.64 -9.10
C LEU A 36 11.50 9.17 -10.20
N HIS A 37 11.00 10.15 -10.95
CA HIS A 37 11.83 10.91 -11.88
C HIS A 37 12.85 11.75 -11.10
N PRO A 38 14.09 11.91 -11.59
CA PRO A 38 15.13 12.65 -10.86
C PRO A 38 14.72 14.07 -10.40
N PRO A 39 13.98 14.88 -11.19
CA PRO A 39 13.49 16.17 -10.73
C PRO A 39 12.54 16.06 -9.53
N VAL A 40 11.64 15.07 -9.52
CA VAL A 40 10.67 14.86 -8.41
C VAL A 40 11.41 14.45 -7.14
N LEU A 41 12.40 13.56 -7.27
CA LEU A 41 13.25 13.16 -6.15
C LEU A 41 14.03 14.35 -5.57
N ALA A 42 14.59 15.21 -6.44
CA ALA A 42 15.29 16.42 -6.02
C ALA A 42 14.35 17.43 -5.34
N PHE A 43 13.14 17.63 -5.88
CA PHE A 43 12.12 18.50 -5.29
C PHE A 43 11.70 18.04 -3.89
N LEU A 44 11.43 16.73 -3.70
CA LEU A 44 11.08 16.20 -2.38
C LEU A 44 12.22 16.39 -1.38
N ARG A 45 13.47 16.15 -1.80
CA ARG A 45 14.65 16.24 -0.93
C ARG A 45 15.07 17.67 -0.61
N SER A 46 14.68 18.66 -1.41
CA SER A 46 15.01 20.07 -1.15
C SER A 46 14.09 20.72 -0.11
N ASP A 47 12.93 20.11 0.17
CA ASP A 47 11.96 20.61 1.15
C ASP A 47 11.94 19.76 2.43
N SER A 48 12.56 20.29 3.48
CA SER A 48 12.61 19.66 4.81
C SER A 48 11.25 19.48 5.50
N SER A 49 10.19 20.17 5.03
CA SER A 49 8.83 19.94 5.53
C SER A 49 8.26 18.64 4.96
N LEU A 50 8.47 18.40 3.66
CA LEU A 50 8.06 17.19 2.96
C LEU A 50 8.87 15.98 3.46
N ILE A 51 10.21 16.08 3.37
CA ILE A 51 11.15 15.05 3.80
C ILE A 51 11.98 15.58 4.99
N PRO A 52 11.57 15.27 6.24
CA PRO A 52 12.22 15.77 7.43
C PRO A 52 13.63 15.19 7.60
N ASP A 53 14.52 15.91 8.30
CA ASP A 53 15.93 15.55 8.48
C ASP A 53 16.15 14.10 8.97
N TYR A 54 15.27 13.62 9.86
CA TYR A 54 15.36 12.24 10.37
C TYR A 54 15.17 11.18 9.29
N ALA A 55 14.47 11.53 8.21
CA ALA A 55 14.23 10.66 7.07
C ALA A 55 15.43 10.60 6.10
N LYS A 56 16.43 11.48 6.29
CA LYS A 56 17.69 11.51 5.53
C LYS A 56 17.50 11.52 4.01
N GLY A 57 16.47 12.20 3.53
CA GLY A 57 16.17 12.27 2.10
C GLY A 57 15.38 11.09 1.53
N HIS A 58 14.82 10.21 2.38
CA HIS A 58 14.08 9.02 1.97
C HIS A 58 12.59 9.05 2.32
N LEU A 59 11.76 8.37 1.51
CA LEU A 59 10.32 8.19 1.77
C LEU A 59 10.03 7.12 2.84
N ALA A 60 10.86 6.08 2.94
CA ALA A 60 10.58 4.97 3.86
C ALA A 60 10.35 5.42 5.32
N PRO A 61 11.20 6.28 5.94
CA PRO A 61 11.01 6.67 7.35
C PRO A 61 9.72 7.44 7.65
N ILE A 62 9.09 8.07 6.64
CA ILE A 62 7.82 8.77 6.79
C ILE A 62 6.61 7.88 6.51
N ALA A 63 6.80 6.71 5.89
CA ALA A 63 5.73 5.85 5.41
C ALA A 63 4.84 5.29 6.53
N THR A 64 5.35 5.21 7.76
CA THR A 64 4.62 4.72 8.94
C THR A 64 4.04 5.84 9.80
N TRP A 65 4.15 7.10 9.36
CA TRP A 65 3.68 8.25 10.13
C TRP A 65 2.16 8.23 10.41
N PRO A 66 1.26 7.97 9.42
CA PRO A 66 -0.18 7.92 9.65
C PRO A 66 -0.63 6.92 10.74
N ASP A 67 0.00 5.75 10.75
CA ASP A 67 -0.24 4.71 11.75
C ASP A 67 0.13 5.14 13.18
N ARG A 68 1.19 5.93 13.32
CA ARG A 68 1.65 6.46 14.61
C ARG A 68 0.75 7.59 15.12
N ILE A 69 0.30 8.45 14.22
CA ILE A 69 -0.46 9.65 14.57
C ILE A 69 -1.95 9.39 14.79
N ARG A 70 -2.54 8.31 14.28
CA ARG A 70 -4.00 8.08 14.38
C ARG A 70 -4.57 8.02 15.81
N MET A 71 -3.71 7.88 16.82
CA MET A 71 -4.09 7.89 18.24
C MET A 71 -3.73 9.20 18.97
N VAL A 72 -3.05 10.12 18.30
CA VAL A 72 -2.65 11.44 18.81
C VAL A 72 -3.86 12.39 18.82
N PRO A 73 -4.06 13.27 19.82
CA PRO A 73 -5.29 14.03 20.00
C PRO A 73 -5.79 14.78 18.77
N GLU A 74 -4.88 15.35 17.98
CA GLU A 74 -5.17 16.11 16.76
C GLU A 74 -5.76 15.25 15.63
N TYR A 75 -5.42 13.96 15.61
CA TYR A 75 -5.77 13.00 14.54
C TYR A 75 -6.78 11.94 14.98
N ARG A 76 -6.95 11.78 16.29
CA ARG A 76 -7.84 10.80 16.90
C ARG A 76 -9.28 11.06 16.51
N GLY A 77 -9.97 9.98 16.11
CA GLY A 77 -11.40 9.98 15.80
C GLY A 77 -11.74 10.13 14.32
N TRP A 78 -10.79 10.60 13.50
CA TRP A 78 -11.01 10.74 12.06
C TRP A 78 -9.96 10.01 11.21
N SER A 79 -8.66 10.10 11.55
CA SER A 79 -7.62 9.60 10.63
C SER A 79 -7.55 8.08 10.58
N GLY A 80 -7.99 7.39 11.64
CA GLY A 80 -7.98 5.92 11.71
C GLY A 80 -8.89 5.25 10.67
N GLN A 81 -10.01 5.88 10.30
CA GLN A 81 -10.96 5.33 9.32
C GLN A 81 -10.41 5.39 7.89
N LEU A 82 -9.45 6.28 7.63
CA LEU A 82 -8.86 6.49 6.32
C LEU A 82 -7.90 5.38 5.89
N HIS A 83 -7.61 4.42 6.76
CA HIS A 83 -6.70 3.31 6.47
C HIS A 83 -7.38 2.14 5.76
N TYR A 84 -8.71 2.08 5.75
CA TYR A 84 -9.46 0.95 5.21
C TYR A 84 -10.71 1.44 4.49
N GLY A 85 -11.32 0.57 3.69
CA GLY A 85 -12.57 0.81 3.00
C GLY A 85 -13.37 -0.48 2.90
N SER A 86 -14.68 -0.36 2.70
CA SER A 86 -15.52 -1.54 2.56
C SER A 86 -16.84 -1.19 1.88
N TRP A 87 -17.43 -2.20 1.26
CA TRP A 87 -18.75 -2.11 0.66
C TRP A 87 -19.80 -2.75 1.57
N ASP A 88 -20.95 -2.09 1.74
CA ASP A 88 -22.04 -2.64 2.54
C ASP A 88 -22.51 -3.99 1.95
N GLY A 89 -22.56 -5.02 2.79
CA GLY A 89 -22.97 -6.38 2.40
C GLY A 89 -21.82 -7.30 1.97
N ASP A 90 -20.59 -6.80 1.89
CA ASP A 90 -19.40 -7.61 1.66
C ASP A 90 -19.06 -8.49 2.89
N HIS A 91 -18.88 -9.80 2.66
CA HIS A 91 -18.51 -10.80 3.67
C HIS A 91 -17.66 -11.93 3.06
N PRO A 92 -16.44 -11.63 2.58
CA PRO A 92 -15.58 -12.57 1.87
C PRO A 92 -15.09 -13.68 2.80
N PRO A 93 -14.88 -14.93 2.31
CA PRO A 93 -15.04 -15.33 0.92
C PRO A 93 -16.47 -15.78 0.58
N GLN A 94 -17.42 -15.77 1.53
CA GLN A 94 -18.78 -16.26 1.31
C GLN A 94 -19.60 -15.34 0.39
N VAL A 95 -19.50 -14.02 0.60
CA VAL A 95 -20.18 -13.00 -0.19
C VAL A 95 -19.16 -11.95 -0.58
N CYS A 96 -18.94 -11.79 -1.88
CA CYS A 96 -17.97 -10.85 -2.42
C CYS A 96 -18.72 -9.73 -3.13
N SER A 97 -19.03 -8.66 -2.41
CA SER A 97 -19.82 -7.54 -2.94
C SER A 97 -18.94 -6.32 -3.08
N TRP A 98 -18.79 -5.80 -4.31
CA TRP A 98 -17.95 -4.64 -4.57
C TRP A 98 -18.30 -3.91 -5.87
N PRO A 99 -18.12 -2.58 -5.95
CA PRO A 99 -18.41 -1.84 -7.17
C PRO A 99 -17.56 -2.28 -8.37
N GLY A 100 -18.22 -2.62 -9.47
CA GLY A 100 -17.57 -2.86 -10.77
C GLY A 100 -16.92 -4.24 -10.95
N THR A 101 -17.18 -5.21 -10.07
CA THR A 101 -16.69 -6.60 -10.24
C THR A 101 -17.45 -7.38 -11.32
N GLY A 102 -18.60 -6.89 -11.79
CA GLY A 102 -19.30 -7.42 -12.97
C GLY A 102 -19.63 -8.92 -12.91
N ASP A 103 -19.72 -9.48 -11.70
CA ASP A 103 -19.93 -10.91 -11.46
C ASP A 103 -21.38 -11.38 -11.67
N GLY A 104 -22.22 -10.56 -12.33
CA GLY A 104 -23.54 -10.99 -12.79
C GLY A 104 -24.51 -11.28 -11.66
N THR A 105 -24.31 -10.75 -10.46
CA THR A 105 -25.35 -10.63 -9.43
C THR A 105 -26.09 -9.28 -9.50
N ASP A 106 -26.17 -8.73 -10.72
CA ASP A 106 -27.13 -7.68 -11.08
C ASP A 106 -28.60 -8.20 -11.04
N ASP A 107 -28.80 -9.49 -10.78
CA ASP A 107 -30.12 -10.09 -10.59
C ASP A 107 -30.61 -9.91 -9.13
N GLU A 108 -31.43 -8.87 -8.97
CA GLU A 108 -32.39 -8.61 -7.89
C GLU A 108 -31.88 -8.12 -6.52
N GLY A 109 -30.67 -7.55 -6.42
CA GLY A 109 -30.16 -7.07 -5.12
C GLY A 109 -29.16 -5.92 -5.08
N GLY A 110 -28.77 -5.33 -6.21
CA GLY A 110 -27.74 -4.27 -6.31
C GLY A 110 -28.06 -2.96 -5.57
N LYS A 111 -28.07 -2.98 -4.23
CA LYS A 111 -28.24 -1.85 -3.32
C LYS A 111 -27.16 -1.88 -2.23
N GLY A 112 -25.90 -1.91 -2.65
CA GLY A 112 -24.80 -1.58 -1.75
C GLY A 112 -24.44 -0.10 -1.85
N ARG A 113 -23.71 0.40 -0.86
CA ARG A 113 -23.03 1.70 -0.90
C ARG A 113 -21.68 1.56 -0.20
N TRP A 114 -20.80 2.52 -0.43
CA TRP A 114 -19.62 2.67 0.40
C TRP A 114 -20.05 2.83 1.85
N HIS A 115 -19.39 2.10 2.75
CA HIS A 115 -19.72 2.17 4.16
C HIS A 115 -19.54 3.59 4.72
N SER A 116 -18.56 4.32 4.19
CA SER A 116 -18.19 5.67 4.58
C SER A 116 -17.43 6.35 3.43
N ASP A 117 -17.61 7.66 3.25
CA ASP A 117 -16.73 8.47 2.38
C ASP A 117 -15.41 8.87 3.09
N ASN A 118 -15.26 8.52 4.38
CA ASN A 118 -14.02 8.62 5.15
C ASN A 118 -13.27 7.28 5.13
N ASP A 119 -12.86 6.85 3.95
CA ASP A 119 -12.16 5.59 3.73
C ASP A 119 -10.84 5.80 2.95
N VAL A 120 -10.07 4.73 2.77
CA VAL A 120 -8.79 4.77 2.05
C VAL A 120 -8.91 5.19 0.58
N ILE A 121 -10.02 4.88 -0.08
CA ILE A 121 -10.23 5.15 -1.50
C ILE A 121 -10.45 6.65 -1.70
N HIS A 122 -11.31 7.23 -0.88
CA HIS A 122 -11.57 8.67 -0.84
C HIS A 122 -10.35 9.43 -0.29
N ALA A 123 -9.63 8.89 0.69
CA ALA A 123 -8.40 9.48 1.19
C ALA A 123 -7.33 9.60 0.09
N VAL A 124 -7.09 8.53 -0.68
CA VAL A 124 -6.14 8.58 -1.81
C VAL A 124 -6.55 9.65 -2.82
N ALA A 125 -7.82 9.73 -3.19
CA ALA A 125 -8.30 10.79 -4.10
C ALA A 125 -8.10 12.20 -3.51
N ASN A 126 -8.47 12.40 -2.25
CA ASN A 126 -8.40 13.68 -1.55
C ASN A 126 -6.95 14.17 -1.39
N TYR A 127 -6.07 13.34 -0.85
CA TYR A 127 -4.68 13.72 -0.61
C TYR A 127 -3.86 13.85 -1.91
N THR A 128 -4.24 13.13 -2.98
CA THR A 128 -3.74 13.40 -4.33
C THR A 128 -4.12 14.82 -4.77
N SER A 129 -5.40 15.17 -4.71
CA SER A 129 -5.88 16.50 -5.13
C SER A 129 -5.32 17.64 -4.27
N ARG A 130 -5.17 17.43 -2.96
CA ARG A 130 -4.51 18.39 -2.06
C ARG A 130 -3.05 18.62 -2.45
N LEU A 131 -2.30 17.54 -2.75
CA LEU A 131 -0.91 17.63 -3.15
C LEU A 131 -0.73 18.24 -4.55
N GLU A 132 -1.68 18.02 -5.47
CA GLU A 132 -1.75 18.73 -6.76
C GLU A 132 -1.96 20.24 -6.57
N THR A 133 -2.84 20.61 -5.64
CA THR A 133 -3.16 22.02 -5.36
C THR A 133 -2.04 22.72 -4.61
N ASN A 134 -1.42 22.03 -3.64
CA ASN A 134 -0.31 22.51 -2.85
C ASN A 134 0.80 21.44 -2.79
N PRO A 135 1.79 21.51 -3.71
CA PRO A 135 2.90 20.56 -3.75
C PRO A 135 3.80 20.53 -2.50
N HIS A 136 3.69 21.53 -1.62
CA HIS A 136 4.40 21.64 -0.35
C HIS A 136 3.56 21.15 0.85
N ASP A 137 2.39 20.54 0.62
CA ASP A 137 1.56 19.94 1.67
C ASP A 137 2.18 18.63 2.18
N TRP A 138 3.05 18.76 3.19
CA TRP A 138 3.75 17.63 3.80
C TRP A 138 2.82 16.59 4.41
N GLU A 139 1.66 17.01 4.92
CA GLU A 139 0.70 16.10 5.54
C GLU A 139 0.06 15.22 4.46
N SER A 140 -0.35 15.83 3.35
CA SER A 140 -0.88 15.10 2.19
C SER A 140 0.13 14.12 1.62
N LEU A 141 1.40 14.51 1.49
CA LEU A 141 2.46 13.59 1.05
C LEU A 141 2.56 12.36 1.97
N ARG A 142 2.62 12.56 3.30
CA ARG A 142 2.80 11.45 4.25
C ARG A 142 1.59 10.52 4.31
N PHE A 143 0.38 11.07 4.25
CA PHE A 143 -0.83 10.26 4.13
C PHE A 143 -0.86 9.48 2.83
N LEU A 144 -0.55 10.11 1.70
CA LEU A 144 -0.57 9.46 0.40
C LEU A 144 0.46 8.31 0.30
N VAL A 145 1.69 8.53 0.80
CA VAL A 145 2.73 7.48 0.87
C VAL A 145 2.25 6.24 1.63
N HIS A 146 1.48 6.44 2.70
CA HIS A 146 0.93 5.35 3.51
C HIS A 146 -0.27 4.67 2.85
N PHE A 147 -1.27 5.46 2.44
CA PHE A 147 -2.54 4.94 1.94
C PHE A 147 -2.44 4.19 0.60
N LEU A 148 -1.41 4.49 -0.21
CA LEU A 148 -1.09 3.67 -1.37
C LEU A 148 -0.62 2.26 -0.98
N GLY A 149 -0.02 2.09 0.20
CA GLY A 149 0.18 0.78 0.80
C GLY A 149 -1.15 0.16 1.21
N ASP A 150 -1.93 0.86 2.03
CA ASP A 150 -3.18 0.35 2.62
C ASP A 150 -4.18 -0.13 1.57
N ILE A 151 -4.37 0.62 0.49
CA ILE A 151 -5.31 0.27 -0.57
C ILE A 151 -4.93 -1.01 -1.34
N HIS A 152 -3.69 -1.51 -1.16
CA HIS A 152 -3.19 -2.76 -1.72
C HIS A 152 -3.08 -3.88 -0.68
N GLN A 153 -3.49 -3.66 0.57
CA GLN A 153 -3.61 -4.70 1.58
C GLN A 153 -5.02 -5.32 1.45
N PRO A 154 -5.18 -6.62 1.11
CA PRO A 154 -6.49 -7.22 0.86
C PRO A 154 -7.52 -7.01 1.99
N LEU A 155 -7.14 -7.25 3.23
CA LEU A 155 -8.02 -7.13 4.38
C LEU A 155 -8.29 -5.69 4.82
N HIS A 156 -7.70 -4.70 4.15
CA HIS A 156 -8.08 -3.30 4.30
C HIS A 156 -9.33 -2.95 3.49
N LEU A 157 -9.77 -3.84 2.60
CA LEU A 157 -10.89 -3.61 1.69
C LEU A 157 -12.11 -4.47 2.03
N THR A 158 -12.26 -4.86 3.29
CA THR A 158 -13.45 -5.55 3.78
C THR A 158 -13.78 -5.16 5.21
N SER A 159 -15.07 -5.14 5.54
CA SER A 159 -15.54 -4.89 6.91
C SER A 159 -15.69 -6.16 7.74
N ARG A 160 -15.63 -7.33 7.11
CA ARG A 160 -15.76 -8.64 7.79
C ARG A 160 -14.80 -8.70 8.97
N GLU A 161 -15.36 -8.94 10.16
CA GLU A 161 -14.60 -9.07 11.40
C GLU A 161 -13.52 -7.98 11.59
N ARG A 162 -13.87 -6.73 11.22
CA ARG A 162 -12.95 -5.57 11.23
C ARG A 162 -11.71 -5.81 10.36
N GLY A 163 -11.91 -6.28 9.13
CA GLY A 163 -10.82 -6.64 8.22
C GLY A 163 -10.07 -7.89 8.70
N GLY A 164 -10.74 -8.87 9.29
CA GLY A 164 -10.10 -10.07 9.81
C GLY A 164 -9.31 -9.88 11.12
N ASN A 165 -9.48 -8.76 11.81
CA ASN A 165 -8.93 -8.57 13.17
C ASN A 165 -9.65 -9.43 14.20
N GLY A 166 -10.95 -9.68 13.99
CA GLY A 166 -11.77 -10.60 14.78
C GLY A 166 -11.56 -12.07 14.43
N ASP A 167 -10.77 -12.37 13.40
CA ASP A 167 -10.62 -13.70 12.82
C ASP A 167 -9.34 -14.41 13.30
N PRO A 168 -9.40 -15.28 14.33
CA PRO A 168 -8.23 -15.94 14.85
C PRO A 168 -7.74 -17.06 13.92
N VAL A 169 -6.43 -17.10 13.68
CA VAL A 169 -5.75 -18.18 12.94
C VAL A 169 -4.51 -18.65 13.69
N LEU A 170 -3.97 -19.79 13.29
CA LEU A 170 -2.65 -20.26 13.71
C LEU A 170 -1.64 -19.97 12.59
N TRP A 171 -0.49 -19.43 12.96
CA TRP A 171 0.67 -19.28 12.09
C TRP A 171 1.82 -20.10 12.67
N GLU A 172 2.15 -21.22 12.00
CA GLU A 172 3.17 -22.16 12.44
C GLU A 172 2.92 -22.63 13.89
N GLY A 173 1.66 -22.97 14.18
CA GLY A 173 1.19 -23.40 15.51
C GLY A 173 1.01 -22.30 16.55
N ARG A 174 1.28 -21.03 16.22
CA ARG A 174 1.10 -19.89 17.14
C ARG A 174 -0.16 -19.11 16.80
N ARG A 175 -0.97 -18.79 17.81
CA ARG A 175 -2.20 -18.02 17.64
C ARG A 175 -1.91 -16.56 17.26
N THR A 176 -2.60 -16.07 16.24
CA THR A 176 -2.65 -14.68 15.76
C THR A 176 -4.07 -14.37 15.24
N ASN A 177 -4.27 -13.24 14.58
CA ASN A 177 -5.46 -12.97 13.74
C ASN A 177 -5.06 -12.83 12.26
N LEU A 178 -6.05 -12.96 11.37
CA LEU A 178 -5.86 -12.97 9.93
C LEU A 178 -5.33 -11.63 9.40
N HIS A 179 -5.79 -10.50 9.95
CA HIS A 179 -5.28 -9.17 9.61
C HIS A 179 -3.77 -9.05 9.85
N SER A 180 -3.33 -9.37 11.06
CA SER A 180 -1.91 -9.36 11.45
C SER A 180 -1.05 -10.36 10.67
N LEU A 181 -1.64 -11.46 10.19
CA LEU A 181 -0.97 -12.39 9.29
C LEU A 181 -0.64 -11.70 7.95
N TRP A 182 -1.61 -11.04 7.35
CA TRP A 182 -1.44 -10.29 6.09
C TRP A 182 -0.50 -9.10 6.26
N ASP A 183 -0.70 -8.26 7.27
CA ASP A 183 0.09 -7.05 7.44
C ASP A 183 1.57 -7.33 7.68
N GLY A 184 1.88 -8.38 8.44
CA GLY A 184 3.22 -8.54 9.00
C GLY A 184 3.83 -9.90 8.80
N LEU A 185 3.13 -10.98 9.15
CA LEU A 185 3.77 -12.29 9.28
C LEU A 185 4.16 -12.90 7.92
N LEU A 186 3.34 -12.71 6.89
CA LEU A 186 3.68 -13.12 5.52
C LEU A 186 4.93 -12.37 5.01
N ILE A 187 4.98 -11.05 5.19
CA ILE A 187 6.15 -10.25 4.82
C ILE A 187 7.38 -10.70 5.61
N ALA A 188 7.27 -10.80 6.94
CA ALA A 188 8.37 -11.19 7.80
C ALA A 188 8.94 -12.57 7.42
N ARG A 189 8.09 -13.48 6.95
CA ARG A 189 8.51 -14.78 6.41
C ARG A 189 9.33 -14.60 5.14
N ALA A 190 8.84 -13.84 4.16
CA ALA A 190 9.57 -13.55 2.91
C ALA A 190 10.92 -12.88 3.16
N LEU A 191 10.99 -11.91 4.08
CA LEU A 191 12.25 -11.24 4.46
C LEU A 191 13.31 -12.22 4.97
N ARG A 192 12.91 -13.23 5.75
CA ARG A 192 13.84 -14.25 6.25
C ARG A 192 14.32 -15.16 5.13
N GLU A 193 13.40 -15.61 4.27
CA GLU A 193 13.70 -16.53 3.16
C GLU A 193 14.60 -15.90 2.10
N HIS A 194 14.52 -14.58 1.90
CA HIS A 194 15.25 -13.85 0.86
C HIS A 194 16.38 -12.96 1.39
N SER A 195 16.79 -13.16 2.64
CA SER A 195 17.85 -12.38 3.30
C SER A 195 19.22 -12.38 2.57
N ASN A 196 19.48 -13.39 1.74
CA ASN A 196 20.73 -13.54 0.98
C ASN A 196 20.71 -12.88 -0.41
N TYR A 197 19.65 -12.14 -0.76
CA TYR A 197 19.53 -11.48 -2.07
C TYR A 197 20.27 -10.13 -2.07
N THR A 198 21.62 -10.16 -2.07
CA THR A 198 22.44 -8.96 -1.79
C THR A 198 23.22 -8.42 -2.99
N SER A 199 23.10 -9.02 -4.17
CA SER A 199 23.79 -8.53 -5.37
C SER A 199 23.31 -7.13 -5.73
N PRO A 200 24.21 -6.15 -5.92
CA PRO A 200 23.81 -4.81 -6.34
C PRO A 200 23.04 -4.81 -7.66
N LEU A 201 22.06 -3.92 -7.77
CA LEU A 201 21.33 -3.69 -9.01
C LEU A 201 22.08 -2.66 -9.89
N PRO A 202 21.94 -2.72 -11.22
CA PRO A 202 22.73 -1.91 -12.16
C PRO A 202 22.23 -0.48 -12.27
N SER A 203 21.82 0.14 -11.17
CA SER A 203 21.37 1.52 -11.12
C SER A 203 21.74 2.17 -9.79
N GLN A 204 22.45 3.30 -9.87
CA GLN A 204 22.83 4.07 -8.70
C GLN A 204 21.59 4.63 -7.97
N GLN A 205 20.52 4.98 -8.69
CA GLN A 205 19.29 5.46 -8.07
C GLN A 205 18.67 4.38 -7.17
N ILE A 206 18.65 3.13 -7.64
CA ILE A 206 18.19 1.98 -6.85
C ILE A 206 19.01 1.86 -5.57
N GLU A 207 20.32 1.73 -5.70
CA GLU A 207 21.20 1.52 -4.54
C GLU A 207 21.21 2.71 -3.59
N SER A 208 20.97 3.94 -4.07
CA SER A 208 20.85 5.13 -3.23
C SER A 208 19.59 5.14 -2.38
N ALA A 209 18.50 4.49 -2.82
CA ALA A 209 17.25 4.42 -2.06
C ALA A 209 17.29 3.34 -0.96
N LEU A 210 18.24 2.39 -1.04
CA LEU A 210 18.37 1.29 -0.08
C LEU A 210 19.19 1.75 1.14
N MET A 211 18.55 1.73 2.31
CA MET A 211 19.09 2.32 3.55
C MET A 211 19.88 1.34 4.44
N GLY A 212 20.23 0.16 3.92
CA GLY A 212 20.84 -0.93 4.70
C GLY A 212 19.85 -1.61 5.65
N ARG A 213 18.57 -1.68 5.27
CA ARG A 213 17.49 -2.22 6.10
C ARG A 213 17.32 -3.72 5.87
N ILE A 214 16.68 -4.39 6.83
CA ILE A 214 16.43 -5.84 6.78
C ILE A 214 15.60 -6.28 5.56
N TYR A 215 14.89 -5.34 4.93
CA TYR A 215 14.06 -5.60 3.76
C TYR A 215 14.74 -5.27 2.43
N ASP A 216 15.93 -4.67 2.42
CA ASP A 216 16.62 -4.30 1.18
C ASP A 216 16.91 -5.52 0.27
N PRO A 217 17.31 -6.70 0.78
CA PRO A 217 17.46 -7.89 -0.06
C PRO A 217 16.14 -8.28 -0.74
N TYR A 218 15.04 -8.18 0.00
CA TYR A 218 13.73 -8.49 -0.54
C TYR A 218 13.29 -7.49 -1.61
N ILE A 219 13.55 -6.18 -1.43
CA ILE A 219 13.32 -5.18 -2.48
C ILE A 219 14.13 -5.53 -3.73
N ARG A 220 15.41 -5.88 -3.59
CA ARG A 220 16.24 -6.27 -4.74
C ARG A 220 15.65 -7.45 -5.51
N LEU A 221 15.11 -8.45 -4.82
CA LEU A 221 14.39 -9.57 -5.43
C LEU A 221 13.12 -9.10 -6.16
N LEU A 222 12.29 -8.25 -5.54
CA LEU A 222 11.08 -7.72 -6.15
C LEU A 222 11.39 -6.95 -7.45
N LEU A 223 12.52 -6.26 -7.52
CA LEU A 223 12.94 -5.57 -8.73
C LEU A 223 13.53 -6.54 -9.76
N TRP A 224 14.59 -7.28 -9.41
CA TRP A 224 15.35 -8.10 -10.35
C TRP A 224 14.58 -9.30 -10.87
N GLU A 225 13.88 -10.02 -10.01
CA GLU A 225 13.05 -11.13 -10.45
C GLU A 225 11.65 -10.63 -10.83
N GLY A 226 11.04 -9.80 -9.99
CA GLY A 226 9.66 -9.35 -10.17
C GLY A 226 9.45 -8.39 -11.34
N VAL A 227 9.84 -7.13 -11.17
CA VAL A 227 9.58 -6.05 -12.16
C VAL A 227 10.23 -6.37 -13.51
N ARG A 228 11.46 -6.88 -13.50
CA ARG A 228 12.19 -7.21 -14.72
C ARG A 228 11.70 -8.48 -15.41
N THR A 229 11.20 -9.48 -14.66
CA THR A 229 10.78 -10.77 -15.26
C THR A 229 9.31 -11.10 -14.98
N TRP A 230 8.94 -11.46 -13.74
CA TRP A 230 7.63 -12.05 -13.40
C TRP A 230 6.43 -11.22 -13.87
N TRP A 231 6.54 -9.90 -13.76
CA TRP A 231 5.44 -8.98 -14.06
C TRP A 231 5.71 -8.05 -15.24
N ARG A 232 6.85 -8.20 -15.93
CA ARG A 232 7.30 -7.29 -17.00
C ARG A 232 6.25 -7.02 -18.07
N THR A 233 5.46 -8.03 -18.43
CA THR A 233 4.38 -7.95 -19.43
C THR A 233 3.07 -7.41 -18.86
N SER A 234 2.84 -7.54 -17.55
CA SER A 234 1.65 -7.04 -16.85
C SER A 234 1.76 -5.57 -16.44
N LEU A 235 2.98 -5.03 -16.34
CA LEU A 235 3.24 -3.65 -15.89
C LEU A 235 2.34 -2.59 -16.57
N PRO A 236 2.16 -2.56 -17.91
CA PRO A 236 1.32 -1.53 -18.54
C PRO A 236 -0.13 -1.53 -18.01
N GLY A 237 -0.67 -2.72 -17.74
CA GLY A 237 -2.02 -2.87 -17.20
C GLY A 237 -2.16 -2.32 -15.77
N TRP A 238 -1.09 -2.31 -14.97
CA TRP A 238 -1.13 -1.84 -13.59
C TRP A 238 -1.41 -0.34 -13.45
N PHE A 239 -1.18 0.43 -14.52
CA PHE A 239 -1.40 1.89 -14.55
C PHE A 239 -2.65 2.29 -15.33
N THR A 240 -3.40 1.33 -15.86
CA THR A 240 -4.60 1.59 -16.66
C THR A 240 -5.82 1.68 -15.75
N CYS A 241 -6.57 2.77 -15.85
CA CYS A 241 -7.79 2.97 -15.08
C CYS A 241 -9.02 2.47 -15.84
N SER A 242 -9.96 1.79 -15.16
CA SER A 242 -11.18 1.28 -15.80
C SER A 242 -12.18 2.41 -16.08
N PRO A 243 -12.76 2.52 -17.28
CA PRO A 243 -13.75 3.56 -17.60
C PRO A 243 -15.08 3.39 -16.85
N SER A 244 -15.40 2.19 -16.34
CA SER A 244 -16.62 1.92 -15.57
C SER A 244 -16.56 2.38 -14.10
N SER A 245 -15.39 2.71 -13.57
CA SER A 245 -15.21 3.26 -12.21
C SER A 245 -15.40 4.79 -12.14
N SER A 246 -16.28 5.33 -12.99
CA SER A 246 -16.48 6.78 -13.13
C SER A 246 -16.92 7.46 -11.83
N ALA A 247 -16.00 8.26 -11.29
CA ALA A 247 -16.15 9.35 -10.31
C ALA A 247 -16.90 9.04 -8.99
N LEU A 248 -16.14 9.06 -7.89
CA LEU A 248 -16.69 9.33 -6.56
C LEU A 248 -17.51 10.63 -6.63
N SER A 249 -18.82 10.55 -6.40
CA SER A 249 -19.69 11.73 -6.43
C SER A 249 -19.53 12.54 -5.13
N PRO A 250 -19.55 13.88 -5.16
CA PRO A 250 -19.47 14.69 -3.95
C PRO A 250 -20.65 14.42 -3.00
N SER A 251 -20.37 14.19 -1.71
CA SER A 251 -21.39 14.25 -0.65
C SER A 251 -21.73 15.71 -0.31
N PRO A 252 -23.03 16.06 -0.17
CA PRO A 252 -23.45 17.44 0.06
C PRO A 252 -23.60 17.75 1.55
N THR A 253 -22.54 17.72 2.36
CA THR A 253 -22.45 18.51 3.62
C THR A 253 -21.11 18.30 4.36
N PRO A 254 -20.37 19.37 4.71
CA PRO A 254 -19.14 19.24 5.50
C PRO A 254 -19.39 19.41 7.00
N PRO A 255 -18.82 18.56 7.87
CA PRO A 255 -18.49 18.94 9.23
C PRO A 255 -17.05 19.51 9.23
N HIS A 256 -16.93 20.81 9.50
CA HIS A 256 -15.70 21.60 9.75
C HIS A 256 -15.05 22.34 8.55
N PRO A 257 -14.57 23.59 8.79
CA PRO A 257 -14.19 24.53 7.72
C PRO A 257 -12.78 24.30 7.12
N ALA A 258 -12.37 23.05 6.92
CA ALA A 258 -11.10 22.72 6.26
C ALA A 258 -11.25 21.83 5.01
N GLN A 259 -12.45 21.59 4.51
CA GLN A 259 -12.66 20.69 3.35
C GLN A 259 -13.69 21.18 2.33
N LEU A 260 -13.31 20.91 1.08
CA LEU A 260 -14.08 20.77 -0.15
C LEU A 260 -14.46 22.03 -0.96
N VAL A 261 -13.66 22.25 -2.01
CA VAL A 261 -14.16 22.65 -3.34
C VAL A 261 -13.73 21.55 -4.31
N LEU A 262 -14.69 20.74 -4.77
CA LEU A 262 -14.47 19.80 -5.87
C LEU A 262 -14.66 20.53 -7.19
N GLY A 263 -13.54 20.89 -7.82
CA GLY A 263 -13.48 21.39 -9.19
C GLY A 263 -13.06 20.27 -10.14
N ALA A 264 -13.91 19.99 -11.13
CA ALA A 264 -13.59 19.13 -12.25
C ALA A 264 -12.51 19.77 -13.15
N GLY A 265 -11.45 19.03 -13.44
CA GLY A 265 -10.40 19.34 -14.41
C GLY A 265 -9.52 18.11 -14.64
N PRO A 266 -8.90 17.92 -15.83
CA PRO A 266 -8.41 16.63 -16.30
C PRO A 266 -7.07 16.25 -15.62
N ALA A 267 -7.12 15.77 -14.38
CA ALA A 267 -5.97 15.15 -13.73
C ALA A 267 -5.90 13.67 -14.16
N LYS A 268 -5.18 13.47 -15.28
CA LYS A 268 -4.52 12.27 -15.82
C LYS A 268 -5.09 10.89 -15.45
N ALA A 269 -5.37 10.11 -16.50
CA ALA A 269 -5.90 8.73 -16.51
C ALA A 269 -5.04 7.65 -15.80
N THR A 270 -4.21 8.02 -14.80
CA THR A 270 -3.24 7.13 -14.15
C THR A 270 -3.41 7.02 -12.63
N VAL A 271 -4.16 7.92 -11.96
CA VAL A 271 -4.50 7.76 -10.54
C VAL A 271 -5.97 7.34 -10.42
N CYS A 272 -6.22 6.11 -9.99
CA CYS A 272 -7.58 5.55 -9.90
C CYS A 272 -7.75 4.65 -8.68
N PRO A 273 -7.95 5.25 -7.49
CA PRO A 273 -8.08 4.49 -6.25
C PRO A 273 -9.23 3.48 -6.30
N VAL A 274 -10.34 3.77 -6.97
CA VAL A 274 -11.45 2.82 -7.14
C VAL A 274 -11.00 1.58 -7.91
N THR A 275 -10.30 1.74 -9.05
CA THR A 275 -9.79 0.60 -9.84
C THR A 275 -8.81 -0.24 -9.01
N TRP A 276 -7.88 0.39 -8.32
CA TRP A 276 -6.87 -0.32 -7.50
C TRP A 276 -7.49 -1.05 -6.31
N ALA A 277 -8.49 -0.44 -5.68
CA ALA A 277 -9.24 -1.08 -4.61
C ALA A 277 -10.08 -2.25 -5.14
N THR A 278 -10.72 -2.14 -6.30
CA THR A 278 -11.43 -3.26 -6.94
C THR A 278 -10.50 -4.45 -7.23
N GLU A 279 -9.31 -4.20 -7.76
CA GLU A 279 -8.32 -5.26 -8.01
C GLU A 279 -7.83 -5.92 -6.71
N THR A 280 -7.58 -5.12 -5.68
CA THR A 280 -7.13 -5.61 -4.38
C THR A 280 -8.24 -6.39 -3.69
N HIS A 281 -9.49 -5.92 -3.76
CA HIS A 281 -10.64 -6.63 -3.20
C HIS A 281 -10.89 -7.97 -3.90
N LYS A 282 -10.67 -8.06 -5.21
CA LYS A 282 -10.66 -9.36 -5.90
C LYS A 282 -9.67 -10.34 -5.25
N THR A 283 -8.51 -9.84 -4.84
CA THR A 283 -7.53 -10.64 -4.08
C THR A 283 -8.05 -11.01 -2.68
N THR A 284 -8.77 -10.11 -2.00
CA THR A 284 -9.44 -10.38 -0.72
C THR A 284 -10.41 -11.54 -0.82
N CYS A 285 -11.21 -11.57 -1.89
CA CYS A 285 -12.17 -12.63 -2.16
C CYS A 285 -11.53 -13.96 -2.51
N GLU A 286 -10.53 -13.96 -3.40
CA GLU A 286 -9.90 -15.18 -3.89
C GLU A 286 -8.93 -15.79 -2.88
N MET A 287 -8.27 -14.95 -2.08
CA MET A 287 -7.12 -15.38 -1.28
C MET A 287 -7.07 -14.79 0.12
N GLY A 288 -7.92 -13.84 0.52
CA GLY A 288 -7.84 -13.17 1.82
C GLY A 288 -8.03 -14.13 3.01
N PHE A 289 -8.82 -15.19 2.83
CA PHE A 289 -9.25 -16.11 3.88
C PHE A 289 -8.93 -17.58 3.52
N PRO A 290 -8.64 -18.45 4.51
CA PRO A 290 -8.55 -19.88 4.29
C PRO A 290 -9.85 -20.48 3.72
N ASP A 291 -9.74 -21.54 2.93
CA ASP A 291 -10.92 -22.21 2.39
C ASP A 291 -11.81 -22.78 3.50
N GLY A 292 -13.12 -22.52 3.39
CA GLY A 292 -14.08 -22.96 4.40
C GLY A 292 -13.90 -22.29 5.76
N TYR A 293 -13.20 -21.16 5.83
CA TYR A 293 -12.98 -20.43 7.08
C TYR A 293 -14.32 -20.01 7.72
N ASP A 294 -14.50 -20.45 8.97
CA ASP A 294 -15.65 -20.18 9.82
C ASP A 294 -15.20 -19.32 11.01
N GLU A 295 -15.74 -18.10 11.10
CA GLU A 295 -15.43 -17.13 12.15
C GLU A 295 -15.91 -17.56 13.54
N HIS A 296 -16.83 -18.52 13.62
CA HIS A 296 -17.28 -19.14 14.86
C HIS A 296 -16.54 -20.46 15.18
N GLY A 297 -15.69 -20.91 14.27
CA GLY A 297 -14.94 -22.14 14.36
C GLY A 297 -13.68 -22.04 15.23
N ALA A 298 -12.97 -23.17 15.34
CA ALA A 298 -11.63 -23.19 15.92
C ALA A 298 -10.61 -22.54 14.97
N PRO A 299 -9.58 -21.84 15.47
CA PRO A 299 -8.55 -21.23 14.63
C PRO A 299 -7.88 -22.27 13.74
N VAL A 300 -7.86 -22.01 12.42
CA VAL A 300 -7.24 -22.89 11.42
C VAL A 300 -5.75 -22.55 11.25
N GLU A 301 -4.94 -23.53 10.88
CA GLU A 301 -3.54 -23.30 10.51
C GLU A 301 -3.45 -22.62 9.14
N ALA A 302 -2.94 -21.39 9.14
CA ALA A 302 -2.79 -20.50 8.00
C ALA A 302 -1.32 -20.31 7.58
N GLY A 303 -0.37 -21.05 8.19
CA GLY A 303 1.05 -21.03 7.85
C GLY A 303 1.64 -22.40 7.53
N GLY A 304 2.97 -22.46 7.46
CA GLY A 304 3.72 -23.71 7.27
C GLY A 304 3.37 -24.47 5.98
N LYS A 305 2.67 -25.60 6.10
CA LYS A 305 2.26 -26.46 4.96
C LYS A 305 0.80 -26.26 4.56
N SER A 306 0.08 -25.33 5.19
CA SER A 306 -1.32 -25.05 4.88
C SER A 306 -1.51 -24.73 3.39
N GLU A 307 -2.66 -25.11 2.85
CA GLU A 307 -2.99 -24.78 1.46
C GLU A 307 -3.12 -23.29 1.24
N PHE A 308 -3.74 -22.60 2.20
CA PHE A 308 -3.86 -21.15 2.23
C PHE A 308 -2.51 -20.45 1.99
N TYR A 309 -1.50 -20.74 2.84
CA TYR A 309 -0.19 -20.13 2.71
C TYR A 309 0.52 -20.52 1.40
N ARG A 310 0.40 -21.78 1.00
CA ARG A 310 1.02 -22.27 -0.24
C ARG A 310 0.49 -21.52 -1.46
N ARG A 311 -0.82 -21.29 -1.56
CA ARG A 311 -1.40 -20.53 -2.67
C ARG A 311 -0.89 -19.09 -2.71
N ILE A 312 -0.83 -18.43 -1.56
CA ILE A 312 -0.31 -17.05 -1.46
C ILE A 312 1.15 -16.99 -1.94
N ARG A 313 1.98 -17.93 -1.48
CA ARG A 313 3.40 -18.00 -1.83
C ARG A 313 3.61 -18.36 -3.31
N ASP A 314 2.93 -19.38 -3.80
CA ASP A 314 3.13 -19.89 -5.16
C ASP A 314 2.61 -18.90 -6.23
N SER A 315 1.65 -18.04 -5.87
CA SER A 315 1.14 -16.94 -6.72
C SER A 315 1.91 -15.62 -6.54
N LEU A 316 2.90 -15.56 -5.64
CA LEU A 316 3.66 -14.35 -5.32
C LEU A 316 2.76 -13.15 -4.97
N THR A 317 1.67 -13.41 -4.25
CA THR A 317 0.60 -12.43 -4.06
C THR A 317 1.06 -11.24 -3.24
N VAL A 318 1.79 -11.47 -2.14
CA VAL A 318 2.27 -10.39 -1.26
C VAL A 318 3.33 -9.57 -1.99
N GLU A 319 4.26 -10.24 -2.67
CA GLU A 319 5.29 -9.65 -3.50
C GLU A 319 4.68 -8.74 -4.58
N ARG A 320 3.64 -9.23 -5.28
CA ARG A 320 2.93 -8.49 -6.32
C ARG A 320 2.24 -7.25 -5.74
N LEU A 321 1.50 -7.38 -4.64
CA LEU A 321 0.75 -6.27 -4.04
C LEU A 321 1.67 -5.17 -3.51
N LEU A 322 2.77 -5.52 -2.83
CA LEU A 322 3.79 -4.54 -2.39
C LEU A 322 4.42 -3.81 -3.58
N THR A 323 4.70 -4.54 -4.67
CA THR A 323 5.27 -3.96 -5.89
C THR A 323 4.27 -3.06 -6.60
N GLN A 324 3.00 -3.47 -6.74
CA GLN A 324 1.93 -2.65 -7.30
C GLN A 324 1.75 -1.36 -6.51
N ALA A 325 1.70 -1.43 -5.18
CA ALA A 325 1.59 -0.27 -4.31
C ALA A 325 2.74 0.71 -4.51
N GLY A 326 3.99 0.23 -4.50
CA GLY A 326 5.17 1.09 -4.68
C GLY A 326 5.23 1.74 -6.06
N LEU A 327 4.97 0.98 -7.12
CA LEU A 327 4.96 1.51 -8.49
C LEU A 327 3.80 2.50 -8.71
N ARG A 328 2.60 2.23 -8.17
CA ARG A 328 1.47 3.16 -8.26
C ARG A 328 1.68 4.43 -7.44
N LEU A 329 2.35 4.33 -6.29
CA LEU A 329 2.78 5.50 -5.53
C LEU A 329 3.77 6.35 -6.32
N ALA A 330 4.80 5.75 -6.93
CA ALA A 330 5.73 6.49 -7.80
C ALA A 330 5.02 7.17 -8.98
N ALA A 331 4.13 6.44 -9.66
CA ALA A 331 3.36 6.97 -10.78
C ALA A 331 2.49 8.16 -10.35
N THR A 332 1.87 8.07 -9.17
CA THR A 332 1.07 9.14 -8.57
C THR A 332 1.94 10.37 -8.26
N LEU A 333 3.06 10.19 -7.55
CA LEU A 333 3.95 11.30 -7.20
C LEU A 333 4.59 11.96 -8.42
N ASN A 334 5.04 11.18 -9.41
CA ASN A 334 5.53 11.70 -10.69
C ASN A 334 4.46 12.50 -11.43
N THR A 335 3.21 12.05 -11.37
CA THR A 335 2.06 12.70 -12.02
C THR A 335 1.74 14.05 -11.40
N VAL A 336 1.69 14.10 -10.06
CA VAL A 336 1.26 15.23 -9.25
C VAL A 336 2.38 16.28 -9.10
N LEU A 337 3.60 15.84 -8.77
CA LEU A 337 4.73 16.72 -8.48
C LEU A 337 5.60 16.99 -9.71
N GLY A 338 5.49 16.19 -10.77
CA GLY A 338 6.32 16.31 -11.98
C GLY A 338 6.36 17.72 -12.58
N PRO A 339 5.21 18.40 -12.80
CA PRO A 339 5.21 19.74 -13.38
C PRO A 339 5.98 20.79 -12.55
N VAL A 340 5.76 20.83 -11.23
CA VAL A 340 6.46 21.77 -10.34
C VAL A 340 7.93 21.41 -10.18
N ALA A 341 8.25 20.11 -10.12
CA ALA A 341 9.60 19.62 -9.99
C ALA A 341 10.46 19.91 -11.24
N ALA A 342 9.88 19.75 -12.43
CA ALA A 342 10.54 20.09 -13.69
C ALA A 342 10.83 21.60 -13.77
N ALA A 343 9.86 22.44 -13.44
CA ALA A 343 10.04 23.89 -13.40
C ALA A 343 11.12 24.32 -12.40
N ALA A 344 11.12 23.75 -11.20
CA ALA A 344 12.14 24.02 -10.18
C ALA A 344 13.55 23.58 -10.63
N ALA A 345 13.66 22.45 -11.34
CA ALA A 345 14.92 21.99 -11.90
C ALA A 345 15.45 22.93 -12.98
N ASP A 346 14.59 23.38 -13.89
CA ASP A 346 14.94 24.33 -14.95
C ASP A 346 15.40 25.67 -14.36
N GLU A 347 14.70 26.19 -13.33
CA GLU A 347 15.09 27.41 -12.61
C GLU A 347 16.46 27.27 -11.91
N ALA A 348 16.79 26.08 -11.42
CA ALA A 348 18.08 25.77 -10.81
C ALA A 348 19.21 25.49 -11.83
N GLY A 349 18.92 25.52 -13.13
CA GLY A 349 19.87 25.19 -14.19
C GLY A 349 20.25 23.70 -14.25
N LEU A 350 19.40 22.83 -13.71
CA LEU A 350 19.52 21.36 -13.78
C LEU A 350 18.68 20.83 -14.96
N ASP A 351 18.91 19.57 -15.34
CA ASP A 351 18.09 18.92 -16.39
C ASP A 351 16.68 18.62 -15.83
N GLY A 352 15.69 19.43 -16.20
CA GLY A 352 14.29 19.24 -15.83
C GLY A 352 13.55 18.17 -16.65
N ARG A 353 14.22 17.49 -17.59
CA ARG A 353 13.59 16.44 -18.39
C ARG A 353 13.15 15.26 -17.52
N MET A 354 11.85 15.02 -17.52
CA MET A 354 11.29 13.75 -17.05
C MET A 354 11.51 12.68 -18.13
N HIS A 355 11.80 11.45 -17.73
CA HIS A 355 11.85 10.33 -18.68
C HIS A 355 10.46 10.12 -19.32
N GLU A 356 10.43 9.59 -20.55
CA GLU A 356 9.16 9.24 -21.20
C GLU A 356 8.40 8.18 -20.38
N GLY A 357 7.17 8.50 -19.98
CA GLY A 357 6.29 7.61 -19.24
C GLY A 357 6.03 8.02 -17.78
N VAL A 358 5.21 7.22 -17.10
CA VAL A 358 4.71 7.53 -15.75
C VAL A 358 5.72 7.16 -14.64
N LEU A 359 6.72 6.35 -14.98
CA LEU A 359 7.75 5.86 -14.07
C LEU A 359 9.15 6.04 -14.68
N ASN A 360 10.16 6.17 -13.81
CA ASN A 360 11.54 5.96 -14.22
C ASN A 360 11.86 4.46 -14.22
N LEU A 361 11.87 3.85 -15.42
CA LEU A 361 12.20 2.43 -15.64
C LEU A 361 13.52 2.26 -16.43
N SER A 362 14.35 3.31 -16.52
CA SER A 362 15.61 3.30 -17.27
C SER A 362 16.56 2.17 -16.85
N TRP A 363 16.53 1.79 -15.56
CA TRP A 363 17.32 0.70 -15.02
C TRP A 363 17.01 -0.67 -15.64
N LEU A 364 15.81 -0.88 -16.21
CA LEU A 364 15.47 -2.14 -16.88
C LEU A 364 16.32 -2.34 -18.13
N GLU A 365 16.56 -1.28 -18.91
CA GLU A 365 17.42 -1.34 -20.09
C GLU A 365 18.89 -1.60 -19.71
N GLU A 366 19.34 -1.04 -18.57
CA GLU A 366 20.67 -1.32 -17.99
C GLU A 366 20.78 -2.80 -17.57
N ALA A 367 19.78 -3.32 -16.86
CA ALA A 367 19.73 -4.71 -16.43
C ALA A 367 19.66 -5.69 -17.61
N GLU A 368 18.96 -5.36 -18.68
CA GLU A 368 18.91 -6.17 -19.90
C GLU A 368 20.26 -6.21 -20.61
N ARG A 369 21.07 -5.15 -20.55
CA ARG A 369 22.43 -5.13 -21.11
C ARG A 369 23.43 -5.97 -20.33
N GLU A 370 23.28 -6.06 -19.00
CA GLU A 370 24.19 -6.84 -18.14
C GLU A 370 23.82 -8.33 -18.02
N ALA A 371 22.62 -8.72 -18.46
CA ALA A 371 22.16 -10.11 -18.44
C ALA A 371 22.71 -10.98 -19.60
N TRP A 372 23.48 -10.39 -20.51
CA TRP A 372 24.18 -11.02 -21.64
C TRP A 372 25.69 -10.76 -21.54
#